data_AF-A0A323UUX5-F1
#
_entry.id   AF-A0A323UUX5-F1
#
_cell.length_a   1.000
_cell.length_b   1.000
_cell.length_c   1.000
_cell.angle_alpha   90.00
_cell.angle_beta   90.00
_cell.angle_gamma   90.00
#
_symmetry.space_group_name_H-M   'P 1'
#
loop_
_entity.id
_entity.type
_entity.pdbx_description
1 polymer ?
#
loop_
_entity_poly.entity_id
_entity_poly.type
_entity_poly.pdbx_seq_one_letter_code
_entity_poly.pdbx_strand_id
1 'polypeptide(L)'
;MLSPRLVLGVFLGLLLVAPLVLPPFYVTLLNYIGLYAMVALGLVLLTGVGGLTSFGQAAFVGLGAYTTGLLTTATDLPGYLSWLAGSPWLALVVGLVFTAVVAIVLGSLTLK
;
A
#
# COMPACT_ATOMS: atom_id res chain seq x y z
N MET A 1 20.78 -26.76 8.91
CA MET A 1 20.43 -25.34 8.66
C MET A 1 19.15 -25.33 7.84
N LEU A 2 18.07 -24.72 8.32
CA LEU A 2 16.82 -24.67 7.55
C LEU A 2 17.05 -23.93 6.23
N SER A 3 16.49 -24.42 5.12
CA SER A 3 16.62 -23.72 3.84
C SER A 3 15.81 -22.42 3.89
N PRO A 4 16.35 -21.28 3.42
CA PRO A 4 15.62 -20.00 3.45
C PRO A 4 14.27 -20.06 2.75
N ARG A 5 14.17 -20.85 1.68
CA ARG A 5 12.92 -21.09 0.93
C ARG A 5 11.86 -21.79 1.77
N LEU A 6 12.27 -22.76 2.60
CA LEU A 6 11.36 -23.45 3.51
C LEU A 6 10.86 -22.51 4.60
N VAL A 7 11.73 -21.68 5.18
CA VAL A 7 11.35 -20.68 6.19
C VAL A 7 10.32 -19.71 5.60
N LEU A 8 10.56 -19.19 4.40
CA LEU A 8 9.63 -18.31 3.72
C LEU A 8 8.29 -19.01 3.42
N GLY A 9 8.33 -20.24 2.90
CA GLY A 9 7.13 -21.01 2.61
C GLY A 9 6.28 -21.25 3.85
N VAL A 10 6.90 -21.62 4.97
CA VAL A 10 6.20 -21.79 6.26
C VAL A 10 5.60 -20.48 6.74
N PHE A 11 6.35 -19.38 6.69
CA PHE A 11 5.85 -18.06 7.09
C PHE A 11 4.64 -17.62 6.26
N LEU A 12 4.69 -17.78 4.93
CA LEU A 12 3.57 -17.47 4.05
C LEU A 12 2.36 -18.36 4.31
N GLY A 13 2.58 -19.65 4.58
CA GLY A 13 1.53 -20.59 4.97
C GLY A 13 0.84 -20.17 6.27
N LEU A 14 1.61 -19.74 7.27
CA LEU A 14 1.06 -19.23 8.54
C LEU A 14 0.23 -17.95 8.33
N LEU A 15 0.71 -17.01 7.49
CA LEU A 15 -0.02 -15.79 7.15
C LEU A 15 -1.36 -16.08 6.45
N LEU A 16 -1.40 -17.08 5.56
CA LEU A 16 -2.61 -17.48 4.86
C LEU A 16 -3.67 -18.06 5.81
N VAL A 17 -3.22 -18.82 6.81
CA VAL A 17 -4.11 -19.48 7.78
C VAL A 17 -4.50 -18.54 8.93
N ALA A 18 -3.67 -17.55 9.25
CA ALA A 18 -3.87 -16.59 10.33
C ALA A 18 -5.30 -16.01 10.44
N PRO A 19 -5.95 -15.50 9.38
CA PRO A 19 -7.31 -14.92 9.48
C PRO A 19 -8.40 -15.94 9.85
N LEU A 20 -8.13 -17.25 9.70
CA LEU A 20 -9.09 -18.31 10.03
C LEU A 20 -9.02 -18.73 11.51
N VAL A 21 -7.88 -18.49 12.18
CA VAL A 21 -7.63 -18.97 13.55
C VAL A 21 -7.48 -17.84 14.56
N LEU A 22 -7.02 -16.66 14.12
CA LEU A 22 -6.73 -15.55 15.02
C LEU A 22 -7.96 -14.64 15.24
N PRO A 23 -8.10 -14.06 16.44
CA PRO A 23 -9.07 -13.01 16.69
C PRO A 23 -8.86 -11.78 15.79
N PRO A 24 -9.94 -11.01 15.47
CA PRO A 24 -9.87 -9.86 14.57
C PRO A 24 -8.80 -8.83 14.93
N PHE A 25 -8.58 -8.58 16.22
CA PHE A 25 -7.52 -7.68 16.70
C PHE A 25 -6.14 -8.03 16.14
N TYR A 26 -5.75 -9.30 16.18
CA TYR A 26 -4.44 -9.73 15.71
C TYR A 26 -4.34 -9.70 14.18
N VAL A 27 -5.44 -9.97 13.49
CA VAL A 27 -5.49 -9.83 12.01
C VAL A 27 -5.31 -8.37 11.61
N THR A 28 -6.00 -7.45 12.28
CA THR A 28 -5.83 -6.00 12.07
C THR A 28 -4.40 -5.55 12.39
N LEU A 29 -3.82 -6.05 13.48
CA LEU A 29 -2.44 -5.75 13.85
C LEU A 29 -1.43 -6.25 12.79
N LEU A 30 -1.61 -7.48 12.29
CA LEU A 30 -0.79 -8.03 11.21
C LEU A 30 -0.91 -7.22 9.92
N ASN A 31 -2.11 -6.75 9.57
CA ASN A 31 -2.31 -5.86 8.44
C ASN A 31 -1.53 -4.54 8.61
N TYR A 32 -1.58 -3.92 9.79
CA TYR A 32 -0.78 -2.72 10.06
C TYR A 32 0.72 -3.00 9.98
N ILE A 33 1.19 -4.12 10.53
CA ILE A 33 2.61 -4.52 10.42
C ILE A 33 3.01 -4.66 8.95
N GLY A 34 2.21 -5.35 8.13
CA GLY A 34 2.49 -5.52 6.70
C GLY A 34 2.52 -4.19 5.94
N LEU A 35 1.54 -3.31 6.19
CA LEU A 35 1.47 -1.98 5.61
C LEU A 35 2.70 -1.14 5.99
N TYR A 36 3.05 -1.05 7.27
CA TYR A 36 4.22 -0.29 7.73
C TYR A 36 5.53 -0.90 7.25
N ALA A 37 5.63 -2.22 7.14
CA ALA A 37 6.80 -2.88 6.57
C ALA A 37 7.03 -2.47 5.11
N MET A 38 5.97 -2.40 4.28
CA MET A 38 6.10 -1.90 2.91
C MET A 38 6.59 -0.45 2.86
N VAL A 39 6.09 0.41 3.75
CA VAL A 39 6.53 1.81 3.85
C VAL A 39 7.99 1.91 4.27
N ALA A 40 8.40 1.12 5.27
CA ALA A 40 9.78 1.07 5.73
C ALA A 40 10.74 0.54 4.65
N LEU A 41 10.34 -0.50 3.91
CA LEU A 41 11.10 -0.99 2.76
C LEU A 41 11.24 0.09 1.68
N GLY A 42 10.15 0.80 1.36
CA GLY A 42 10.20 1.93 0.43
C GLY A 42 11.16 3.03 0.87
N LEU A 43 11.16 3.37 2.17
CA LEU A 43 12.10 4.32 2.75
C LEU A 43 13.55 3.84 2.61
N VAL A 44 13.83 2.58 2.98
CA VAL A 44 15.17 1.98 2.87
C VAL A 44 15.66 1.95 1.42
N LEU A 45 14.77 1.66 0.46
CA LEU A 45 15.11 1.70 -0.96
C LEU A 45 15.45 3.11 -1.43
N LEU A 46 14.68 4.13 -1.02
CA LEU A 46 14.93 5.52 -1.39
C LEU A 46 16.20 6.09 -0.76
N THR A 47 16.34 5.98 0.56
CA THR A 47 17.46 6.59 1.29
C THR A 47 18.73 5.75 1.24
N GLY A 48 18.59 4.42 1.21
CA GLY A 48 19.72 3.49 1.21
C GLY A 48 20.25 3.22 -0.19
N VAL A 49 19.42 2.67 -1.07
CA VAL A 49 19.84 2.29 -2.44
C VAL A 49 19.88 3.50 -3.37
N GLY A 50 18.84 4.34 -3.32
CA GLY A 50 18.74 5.53 -4.17
C GLY A 50 19.54 6.73 -3.68
N GLY A 51 19.96 6.75 -2.42
CA GLY A 51 20.63 7.91 -1.79
C GLY A 51 19.78 9.19 -1.75
N LEU A 52 18.47 9.09 -1.99
CA LEU A 52 17.54 10.21 -2.06
C LEU A 52 16.71 10.28 -0.78
N THR A 53 16.81 11.39 -0.05
CA THR A 53 15.87 11.70 1.03
C THR A 53 14.62 12.34 0.44
N SER A 54 13.52 11.60 0.38
CA SER A 54 12.24 12.11 -0.11
C SER A 54 11.41 12.70 1.03
N PHE A 55 11.29 14.03 1.07
CA PHE A 55 10.45 14.72 2.06
C PHE A 55 8.93 14.53 1.82
N GLY A 56 8.53 14.11 0.63
CA GLY A 56 7.13 13.84 0.28
C GLY A 56 6.69 12.39 0.43
N GLN A 57 7.57 11.48 0.86
CA GLN A 57 7.31 10.03 0.84
C GLN A 57 6.07 9.64 1.65
N ALA A 58 5.94 10.15 2.88
CA ALA A 58 4.79 9.86 3.73
C ALA A 58 3.48 10.38 3.12
N ALA A 59 3.54 11.54 2.45
CA ALA A 59 2.38 12.12 1.76
C ALA A 59 1.93 11.24 0.58
N PHE A 60 2.85 10.75 -0.25
CA PHE A 60 2.52 9.89 -1.38
C PHE A 60 2.06 8.49 -0.95
N VAL A 61 2.67 7.93 0.10
CA VAL A 61 2.22 6.68 0.72
C VAL A 61 0.77 6.82 1.21
N GLY A 62 0.48 7.91 1.95
CA GLY A 62 -0.86 8.18 2.45
C GLY A 62 -1.86 8.39 1.32
N LEU A 63 -1.52 9.19 0.32
CA LEU A 63 -2.40 9.51 -0.80
C LEU A 63 -2.79 8.26 -1.59
N GLY A 64 -1.84 7.40 -1.96
CA GLY A 64 -2.13 6.13 -2.61
C GLY A 64 -3.00 5.21 -1.73
N ALA A 65 -2.59 4.99 -0.47
CA ALA A 65 -3.28 4.07 0.44
C ALA A 65 -4.72 4.52 0.75
N TYR A 66 -4.93 5.80 1.06
CA TYR A 66 -6.25 6.34 1.36
C TYR A 66 -7.15 6.34 0.13
N THR A 67 -6.66 6.74 -1.04
CA THR A 67 -7.47 6.71 -2.26
C THR A 67 -7.92 5.29 -2.58
N THR A 68 -7.01 4.32 -2.53
CA THR A 68 -7.35 2.91 -2.78
C THR A 68 -8.29 2.35 -1.73
N GLY A 69 -8.03 2.57 -0.44
CA GLY A 69 -8.88 2.08 0.64
C GLY A 69 -10.29 2.64 0.56
N LEU A 70 -10.41 3.96 0.37
CA LEU A 70 -11.69 4.65 0.33
C LEU A 70 -12.54 4.18 -0.85
N LEU A 71 -11.96 4.06 -2.05
CA LEU A 71 -12.67 3.54 -3.24
C LEU A 71 -13.05 2.05 -3.10
N THR A 72 -12.21 1.26 -2.43
CA THR A 72 -12.49 -0.16 -2.19
C THR A 72 -13.69 -0.34 -1.26
N THR A 73 -13.83 0.53 -0.25
CA THR A 73 -14.92 0.43 0.75
C THR A 73 -16.15 1.27 0.42
N ALA A 74 -16.09 2.11 -0.61
CA ALA A 74 -17.16 3.04 -0.91
C ALA A 74 -18.36 2.32 -1.55
N THR A 75 -19.54 2.56 -1.00
CA THR A 75 -20.81 1.95 -1.40
C THR A 75 -21.61 2.82 -2.36
N ASP A 76 -21.43 4.15 -2.29
CA ASP A 76 -22.27 5.13 -2.97
C ASP A 76 -21.44 6.04 -3.89
N LEU A 77 -20.89 5.48 -4.98
CA LEU A 77 -20.23 6.29 -6.00
C LEU A 77 -21.23 6.79 -7.06
N PRO A 78 -20.97 7.97 -7.66
CA PRO A 78 -21.73 8.43 -8.83
C PRO A 78 -21.78 7.36 -9.92
N GLY A 79 -22.89 7.27 -10.66
CA GLY A 79 -23.14 6.16 -11.62
C GLY A 79 -21.99 5.89 -12.61
N TYR A 80 -21.27 6.93 -13.04
CA TYR A 80 -20.12 6.82 -13.95
C TYR A 80 -18.83 6.27 -13.30
N LEU A 81 -18.74 6.24 -11.97
CA LEU A 81 -17.62 5.67 -11.19
C LEU A 81 -18.00 4.35 -10.49
N SER A 82 -19.25 3.90 -10.60
CA SER A 82 -19.76 2.69 -9.92
C SER A 82 -18.92 1.43 -10.18
N TRP A 83 -18.28 1.34 -11.35
CA TRP A 83 -17.37 0.24 -11.73
C TRP A 83 -16.07 0.19 -10.91
N LEU A 84 -15.72 1.25 -10.18
CA LEU A 84 -14.58 1.28 -9.26
C LEU A 84 -14.96 0.78 -7.86
N ALA A 85 -16.25 0.85 -7.51
CA ALA A 85 -16.73 0.52 -6.18
C ALA A 85 -16.47 -0.96 -5.86
N GLY A 86 -15.95 -1.24 -4.67
CA GLY A 86 -15.80 -2.62 -4.18
C GLY A 86 -14.65 -3.43 -4.81
N SER A 87 -13.94 -2.92 -5.83
CA SER A 87 -12.81 -3.62 -6.45
C SER A 87 -11.46 -3.08 -5.95
N PRO A 88 -10.71 -3.84 -5.12
CA PRO A 88 -9.43 -3.39 -4.58
C PRO A 88 -8.38 -3.10 -5.65
N TRP A 89 -8.39 -3.87 -6.74
CA TRP A 89 -7.40 -3.76 -7.81
C TRP A 89 -7.62 -2.55 -8.70
N LEU A 90 -8.87 -2.23 -9.02
CA LEU A 90 -9.19 -1.02 -9.78
C LEU A 90 -8.95 0.23 -8.93
N ALA A 91 -9.34 0.19 -7.65
CA ALA A 91 -9.04 1.25 -6.69
C ALA A 91 -7.52 1.46 -6.50
N LEU A 92 -6.71 0.39 -6.58
CA LEU A 92 -5.25 0.48 -6.56
C LEU A 92 -4.71 1.25 -7.77
N VAL A 93 -5.17 0.89 -8.97
CA VAL A 93 -4.77 1.59 -10.20
C VAL A 93 -5.13 3.07 -10.13
N VAL A 94 -6.34 3.40 -9.67
CA VAL A 94 -6.75 4.81 -9.49
C VAL A 94 -5.87 5.52 -8.46
N GLY A 95 -5.58 4.88 -7.32
CA GLY A 95 -4.68 5.43 -6.31
C GLY A 95 -3.27 5.72 -6.85
N LEU A 96 -2.71 4.81 -7.66
CA LEU A 96 -1.41 5.00 -8.31
C LEU A 96 -1.43 6.16 -9.32
N VAL A 97 -2.46 6.22 -10.18
CA VAL A 97 -2.61 7.30 -11.17
C VAL A 97 -2.77 8.65 -10.47
N PHE A 98 -3.62 8.73 -9.45
CA PHE A 98 -3.83 9.94 -8.69
C PHE A 98 -2.54 10.41 -8.01
N THR A 99 -1.78 9.49 -7.42
CA THR A 99 -0.47 9.78 -6.82
C THR A 99 0.53 10.29 -7.85
N ALA A 100 0.60 9.67 -9.02
CA ALA A 100 1.50 10.08 -10.10
C ALA A 100 1.15 11.48 -10.62
N VAL A 101 -0.13 11.79 -10.81
CA VAL A 101 -0.58 13.12 -11.24
C VAL A 101 -0.16 14.18 -10.22
N VAL A 102 -0.41 13.95 -8.92
CA VAL A 102 -0.02 14.90 -7.87
C VAL A 102 1.50 15.06 -7.82
N ALA A 103 2.27 13.97 -7.95
CA ALA A 103 3.73 14.02 -7.98
C ALA A 103 4.25 14.84 -9.17
N ILE A 104 3.69 14.67 -10.38
CA ILE A 104 4.08 15.43 -11.58
C ILE A 104 3.78 16.92 -11.40
N VAL A 105 2.59 17.26 -10.89
CA VAL A 105 2.22 18.66 -10.65
C VAL A 105 3.20 19.31 -9.66
N LEU A 106 3.43 18.69 -8.51
CA LEU A 106 4.35 19.22 -7.49
C LEU A 106 5.80 19.30 -8.01
N GLY A 107 6.26 18.28 -8.73
CA GLY A 107 7.58 18.28 -9.37
C GLY A 107 7.73 19.42 -10.38
N SER A 108 6.72 19.64 -11.22
CA SER A 108 6.74 20.73 -12.22
C SER A 108 6.73 22.13 -11.61
N LEU A 109 6.11 22.29 -10.44
CA LEU A 109 6.07 23.57 -9.72
C LEU A 109 7.39 23.87 -9.00
N THR A 110 8.12 22.85 -8.59
CA THR A 110 9.38 22.98 -7.83
C THR A 110 10.63 23.04 -8.72
N LEU A 111 10.54 22.60 -9.98
CA LEU A 111 11.61 22.65 -10.98
C LEU A 111 11.71 23.98 -11.74
N LYS A 112 10.91 24.99 -11.39
CA LYS A 112 11.03 26.37 -11.91
C LYS A 112 11.98 27.19 -11.05
#